data_AF-A0A7C7QWF4-F1
#
_entry.id   AF-A0A7C7QWF4-F1
#
_cell.length_a   1.000
_cell.length_b   1.000
_cell.length_c   1.000
_cell.angle_alpha   90.00
_cell.angle_beta   90.00
_cell.angle_gamma   90.00
#
_symmetry.space_group_name_H-M   'P 1'
#
loop_
_entity.id
_entity.type
_entity.pdbx_description
1 polymer ?
#
loop_
_entity_poly.entity_id
_entity_poly.type
_entity_poly.pdbx_seq_one_letter_code
_entity_poly.pdbx_strand_id
1 'polypeptide(L)'
;MRYVILYLLIFASILFSSNWKFFYEISFEGLIDKLLKYRVIYLGEVHDKKEIHELQLKIIKALYQRDKRLVITMEMFQQPFQE
;
A
#
# COMPACT_ATOMS: atom_id res chain seq x y z
N MET A 1 -39.02 -2.92 -24.29
CA MET A 1 -37.54 -2.89 -24.11
C MET A 1 -37.06 -1.78 -23.16
N ARG A 2 -37.59 -0.54 -23.24
CA ARG A 2 -37.13 0.61 -22.40
C ARG A 2 -37.15 0.37 -20.89
N TYR A 3 -38.17 -0.32 -20.36
CA TYR A 3 -38.31 -0.57 -18.92
C TYR A 3 -37.47 -1.76 -18.42
N VAL A 4 -37.10 -2.69 -19.29
CA VAL A 4 -36.33 -3.89 -18.91
C VAL A 4 -34.91 -3.50 -18.44
N ILE A 5 -34.29 -2.55 -19.13
CA ILE A 5 -32.97 -2.01 -18.76
C ILE A 5 -33.06 -1.30 -17.40
N LEU A 6 -34.14 -0.54 -17.15
CA LEU A 6 -34.35 0.16 -15.88
C LEU A 6 -34.49 -0.82 -14.71
N TYR A 7 -35.29 -1.87 -14.86
CA TYR A 7 -35.45 -2.89 -13.81
C TYR A 7 -34.16 -3.69 -13.55
N LEU A 8 -33.37 -3.97 -14.60
CA LEU A 8 -32.06 -4.62 -14.46
C LEU A 8 -31.07 -3.77 -13.66
N LEU A 9 -31.02 -2.45 -13.91
CA LEU A 9 -30.13 -1.53 -13.18
C LEU A 9 -30.53 -1.40 -11.70
N ILE A 10 -31.83 -1.32 -11.41
CA ILE A 10 -32.33 -1.27 -10.03
C ILE A 10 -32.04 -2.59 -9.31
N PHE A 11 -32.30 -3.74 -9.95
CA PHE A 11 -32.00 -5.05 -9.38
C PHE A 11 -30.50 -5.23 -9.10
N ALA A 12 -29.64 -4.81 -10.02
CA ALA A 12 -28.19 -4.83 -9.83
C ALA A 12 -27.74 -3.95 -8.65
N SER A 13 -28.35 -2.79 -8.46
CA SER A 13 -28.05 -1.91 -7.32
C SER A 13 -28.47 -2.49 -5.96
N ILE A 14 -29.49 -3.35 -5.94
CA ILE A 14 -29.93 -4.06 -4.73
C ILE A 14 -29.01 -5.25 -4.42
N LEU A 15 -28.46 -5.90 -5.44
CA LEU A 15 -27.49 -7.00 -5.28
C LEU A 15 -26.11 -6.53 -4.82
N PHE A 16 -25.72 -5.29 -5.13
CA PHE A 16 -24.53 -4.67 -4.56
C PHE A 16 -24.83 -4.18 -3.14
N SER A 17 -24.61 -5.05 -2.15
CA SER A 17 -24.59 -4.65 -0.73
C SER A 17 -23.67 -3.44 -0.54
N SER A 18 -24.15 -2.41 0.17
CA SER A 18 -23.38 -1.21 0.54
C SER A 18 -22.12 -1.51 1.37
N ASN A 19 -21.95 -2.74 1.82
CA ASN A 19 -20.79 -3.19 2.59
C ASN A 19 -19.63 -3.68 1.70
N TRP A 20 -19.76 -3.57 0.38
CA TRP A 20 -18.67 -3.91 -0.54
C TRP A 20 -17.50 -2.93 -0.37
N LYS A 21 -16.48 -3.37 0.35
CA LYS A 21 -15.22 -2.63 0.50
C LYS A 21 -14.24 -3.11 -0.57
N PHE A 22 -13.93 -2.25 -1.55
CA PHE A 22 -12.90 -2.51 -2.56
C PHE A 22 -11.49 -2.51 -1.94
N PHE A 23 -11.34 -1.81 -0.82
CA PHE A 23 -10.11 -1.73 -0.03
C PHE A 23 -10.40 -2.19 1.39
N TYR A 24 -9.51 -2.99 1.95
CA TYR A 24 -9.57 -3.33 3.36
C TYR A 24 -8.67 -2.39 4.16
N GLU A 25 -9.11 -2.02 5.36
CA GLU A 25 -8.32 -1.22 6.28
C GLU A 25 -7.31 -2.11 7.00
N ILE A 26 -6.09 -1.61 7.20
CA ILE A 26 -5.03 -2.29 7.93
C ILE A 26 -4.42 -1.32 8.95
N SER A 27 -4.16 -1.81 10.16
CA SER A 27 -3.41 -1.03 11.14
C SER A 27 -1.95 -0.88 10.69
N PHE A 28 -1.26 0.15 11.18
CA PHE A 28 0.16 0.32 10.88
C PHE A 28 0.98 -0.91 11.28
N GLU A 29 0.75 -1.45 12.48
CA GLU A 29 1.47 -2.63 12.95
C GLU A 29 1.19 -3.86 12.09
N GLY A 30 -0.06 -4.06 11.71
CA GLY A 30 -0.46 -5.15 10.81
C GLY A 30 0.13 -4.99 9.40
N LEU A 31 0.30 -3.76 8.91
CA LEU A 31 1.01 -3.51 7.66
C LEU A 31 2.47 -3.94 7.78
N ILE A 32 3.18 -3.52 8.84
CA ILE A 32 4.58 -3.89 9.03
C ILE A 32 4.73 -5.42 9.18
N ASP A 33 3.84 -6.10 9.91
CA ASP A 33 3.83 -7.56 10.03
C ASP A 33 3.57 -8.26 8.69
N LYS A 34 2.73 -7.67 7.85
CA LYS A 34 2.48 -8.17 6.49
C LYS A 34 3.73 -7.97 5.62
N LEU A 35 4.37 -6.80 5.70
CA LEU A 35 5.56 -6.45 4.91
C LEU A 35 6.74 -7.38 5.22
N LEU A 36 6.94 -7.79 6.48
CA LEU A 36 8.00 -8.74 6.88
C LEU A 36 7.93 -10.11 6.19
N LYS A 37 6.80 -10.46 5.58
CA LYS A 37 6.64 -11.71 4.83
C LYS A 37 7.25 -11.63 3.42
N TYR A 38 7.62 -10.44 2.97
CA TYR A 38 8.17 -10.20 1.65
C TYR A 38 9.69 -10.01 1.72
N ARG A 39 10.39 -10.57 0.74
CA ARG A 39 11.85 -10.43 0.60
C ARG A 39 12.26 -9.06 0.05
N VAL A 40 11.40 -8.46 -0.78
CA VAL A 40 11.64 -7.17 -1.44
C VAL A 40 10.38 -6.33 -1.31
N ILE A 41 10.52 -5.09 -0.87
CA ILE A 41 9.44 -4.13 -0.68
C ILE A 41 9.81 -2.86 -1.45
N TYR A 42 8.95 -2.44 -2.36
CA TYR A 42 9.09 -1.16 -3.06
C TYR A 42 8.27 -0.10 -2.34
N LEU A 43 8.90 1.00 -1.93
CA LEU A 43 8.24 2.16 -1.36
C LEU A 43 8.23 3.27 -2.40
N GLY A 44 7.11 3.45 -3.10
CA GLY A 44 6.95 4.53 -4.07
C GLY A 44 6.88 5.91 -3.41
N GLU A 45 7.26 6.94 -4.15
CA GLU A 45 7.21 8.32 -3.67
C GLU A 45 6.76 9.31 -4.73
N VAL A 46 6.44 10.52 -4.26
CA VAL A 46 6.44 11.72 -5.08
C VAL A 46 7.55 12.58 -4.52
N HIS A 47 8.56 12.87 -5.34
CA HIS A 47 9.73 13.62 -4.89
C HIS A 47 9.34 14.94 -4.22
N ASP A 48 10.19 15.36 -3.28
CA ASP A 48 10.08 16.60 -2.50
C ASP A 48 8.85 16.70 -1.59
N LYS A 49 8.10 15.60 -1.38
CA LYS A 49 7.01 15.55 -0.40
C LYS A 49 7.49 15.04 0.96
N LYS A 50 7.69 15.96 1.90
CA LYS A 50 8.18 15.69 3.26
C LYS A 50 7.34 14.63 3.98
N GLU A 51 6.01 14.68 3.84
CA GLU A 51 5.10 13.75 4.51
C GLU A 51 5.29 12.31 4.04
N ILE A 52 5.64 12.14 2.76
CA ILE A 52 5.95 10.82 2.18
C ILE A 52 7.29 10.32 2.73
N HIS A 53 8.32 11.18 2.75
CA HIS A 53 9.62 10.82 3.30
C HIS A 53 9.54 10.43 4.79
N GLU A 54 8.71 11.14 5.57
CA GLU A 54 8.47 10.81 6.98
C GLU A 54 7.78 9.45 7.15
N LEU A 55 6.80 9.13 6.30
CA LEU A 55 6.14 7.83 6.30
C LEU A 55 7.09 6.69 5.91
N GLN A 56 7.90 6.87 4.87
CA GLN A 56 8.93 5.91 4.47
C GLN A 56 9.90 5.64 5.63
N LEU A 57 10.41 6.70 6.27
CA LEU A 57 11.30 6.58 7.42
C LEU A 57 10.64 5.82 8.58
N LYS A 58 9.36 6.09 8.85
CA LYS A 58 8.58 5.39 9.88
C LYS A 58 8.46 3.89 9.57
N ILE A 59 8.18 3.53 8.31
CA ILE A 59 8.10 2.13 7.86
C ILE A 59 9.47 1.45 8.00
N ILE A 60 10.54 2.07 7.50
CA ILE A 60 11.91 1.54 7.57
C ILE A 60 12.34 1.28 9.01
N LYS A 61 12.09 2.24 9.92
CA LYS A 61 12.41 2.09 11.35
C LYS A 61 11.64 0.93 11.98
N ALA A 62 10.34 0.80 11.66
CA ALA A 62 9.52 -0.28 12.20
C ALA A 62 9.95 -1.67 11.68
N LEU A 63 10.29 -1.78 10.39
CA LEU A 63 10.86 -3.01 9.81
C LEU A 63 12.18 -3.38 10.47
N TYR A 64 13.11 -2.41 10.59
CA TYR A 64 14.41 -2.62 11.22
C TYR A 64 14.31 -2.98 12.71
N GLN A 65 13.29 -2.50 13.41
CA GLN A 65 13.05 -2.89 14.81
C GLN A 65 12.67 -4.37 14.94
N ARG A 66 11.97 -4.95 13.95
CA ARG A 66 11.51 -6.35 13.97
C ARG A 66 12.50 -7.33 13.34
N ASP A 67 13.18 -6.94 12.27
CA ASP A 67 14.26 -7.72 11.66
C ASP A 67 15.45 -6.81 11.35
N LYS A 68 16.60 -7.12 11.94
CA LYS A 68 17.83 -6.34 11.76
C LYS A 68 18.49 -6.57 10.40
N ARG A 69 18.07 -7.60 9.65
CA ARG A 69 18.60 -7.94 8.32
C ARG A 69 17.89 -7.10 7.25
N LEU A 70 18.01 -5.79 7.35
CA LEU A 70 17.40 -4.85 6.42
C LEU A 70 18.49 -4.20 5.56
N VAL A 71 18.32 -4.26 4.24
CA VAL A 71 19.09 -3.48 3.27
C VAL A 71 18.15 -2.46 2.65
N ILE A 72 18.62 -1.22 2.54
CA ILE A 72 17.86 -0.12 1.91
C ILE A 72 18.57 0.23 0.61
N THR A 73 17.82 0.18 -0.49
CA THR A 73 18.24 0.70 -1.78
C THR A 73 17.52 2.01 -2.03
N MET A 74 18.20 3.01 -2.58
CA MET A 74 17.59 4.30 -2.90
C MET A 74 17.86 4.63 -4.36
N GLU A 75 16.83 5.09 -5.07
CA GLU A 75 16.93 5.43 -6.49
C GLU A 75 17.96 6.54 -6.76
N MET A 76 18.17 7.46 -5.81
CA MET A 76 19.06 8.61 -5.94
C MET A 76 20.55 8.22 -5.93
N PHE A 77 20.90 7.05 -5.41
CA PHE A 77 22.28 6.60 -5.31
C PHE A 77 22.57 5.56 -6.37
N GLN A 78 23.34 5.96 -7.38
CA GLN A 78 23.82 5.04 -8.40
C GLN A 78 24.76 4.00 -7.76
N GLN A 79 24.75 2.78 -8.31
CA GLN A 79 25.58 1.66 -7.84
C GLN A 79 27.08 1.99 -7.71
N PRO A 80 27.71 2.83 -8.57
CA PRO A 80 29.12 3.19 -8.41
C PRO A 80 29.47 3.97 -7.13
N PHE A 81 28.48 4.49 -6.40
CA PHE A 81 28.69 5.30 -5.19
C PHE A 81 28.32 4.55 -3.90
N GLN A 82 28.27 3.21 -3.93
CA GLN A 82 27.83 2.37 -2.81
C GLN A 82 28.95 1.59 -2.11
N GLU A 83 30.22 1.86 -2.46
CA GLU A 83 31.41 1.26 -1.85
C GLU A 83 31.88 2.00 -0.58
#